data_AF-A0A966RZV9-F1
#
_entry.id   AF-A0A966RZV9-F1
#
_cell.length_a   1.000
_cell.length_b   1.000
_cell.length_c   1.000
_cell.angle_alpha   90.00
_cell.angle_beta   90.00
_cell.angle_gamma   90.00
#
_symmetry.space_group_name_H-M   'P 1'
#
loop_
_entity.id
_entity.type
_entity.pdbx_description
1 polymer ?
#
loop_
_entity_poly.entity_id
_entity_poly.type
_entity_poly.pdbx_seq_one_letter_code
_entity_poly.pdbx_strand_id
1 'polypeptide(L)'
;EENRKGRGFKIVFRGDETIDQLSESYADVAEGEKLALFNSAGYLEIAINKGNAAGLFGLKGYSEKIRQGQLAYQTVRVYFQ
;
A
#
# COMPACT_ATOMS: atom_id res chain seq x y z
N GLU A 1 -8.98 5.54 -13.62
CA GLU A 1 -10.39 5.10 -13.51
C GLU A 1 -10.99 4.52 -14.79
N GLU A 2 -10.55 4.91 -15.99
CA GLU A 2 -11.10 4.42 -17.27
C GLU A 2 -11.17 2.88 -17.43
N ASN A 3 -10.20 2.15 -16.88
CA ASN A 3 -10.17 0.69 -16.99
C ASN A 3 -11.12 -0.03 -16.02
N ARG A 4 -11.79 0.70 -15.11
CA ARG A 4 -12.49 0.06 -13.99
C ARG A 4 -13.92 -0.36 -14.30
N LYS A 5 -14.61 0.15 -15.34
CA LYS A 5 -15.99 -0.27 -15.76
C LYS A 5 -16.97 -0.59 -14.60
N GLY A 6 -16.85 0.06 -13.44
CA GLY A 6 -17.64 -0.26 -12.23
C GLY A 6 -17.28 -1.57 -11.50
N ARG A 7 -16.20 -2.27 -11.89
CA ARG A 7 -15.73 -3.53 -11.29
C ARG A 7 -14.87 -3.26 -10.06
N GLY A 8 -15.09 -4.04 -9.00
CA GLY A 8 -14.25 -4.01 -7.80
C GLY A 8 -12.80 -4.38 -8.13
N PHE A 9 -11.86 -3.93 -7.30
CA PHE A 9 -10.51 -4.49 -7.29
C PHE A 9 -10.26 -5.05 -5.90
N LYS A 10 -9.30 -5.96 -5.79
CA LYS A 10 -8.77 -6.40 -4.51
C LYS A 10 -7.25 -6.40 -4.58
N ILE A 11 -6.61 -5.56 -3.78
CA ILE A 11 -5.16 -5.56 -3.59
C ILE A 11 -4.90 -6.56 -2.46
N VAL A 12 -4.21 -7.65 -2.76
CA VAL A 12 -3.85 -8.67 -1.77
C VAL A 12 -2.35 -8.57 -1.51
N PHE A 13 -1.99 -8.41 -0.24
CA PHE A 13 -0.61 -8.36 0.21
C PHE A 13 -0.46 -9.13 1.52
N ARG A 14 0.78 -9.54 1.84
CA ARG A 14 1.14 -10.26 3.07
C ARG A 14 0.14 -11.35 3.49
N GLY A 15 0.13 -12.48 2.78
CA GLY A 15 -0.75 -13.61 3.10
C GLY A 15 -2.18 -13.34 2.63
N ASP A 16 -3.01 -12.83 3.54
CA ASP A 16 -4.45 -12.65 3.40
C ASP A 16 -4.94 -11.21 3.66
N GLU A 17 -4.03 -10.26 3.92
CA GLU A 17 -4.40 -8.85 4.05
C GLU A 17 -4.88 -8.29 2.71
N THR A 18 -6.02 -7.59 2.75
CA THR A 18 -6.64 -7.04 1.54
C THR A 18 -7.10 -5.61 1.70
N ILE A 19 -7.01 -4.86 0.60
CA ILE A 19 -7.59 -3.53 0.44
C ILE A 19 -8.42 -3.53 -0.86
N ASP A 20 -9.67 -3.09 -0.76
CA ASP A 20 -10.63 -3.03 -1.87
C ASP A 20 -11.10 -1.59 -2.19
N GLN A 21 -10.68 -0.62 -1.38
CA GLN A 21 -10.94 0.80 -1.55
C GLN A 21 -9.63 1.59 -1.69
N LEU A 22 -9.68 2.69 -2.43
CA LEU A 22 -8.58 3.66 -2.47
C LEU A 22 -8.94 4.84 -1.57
N SER A 23 -7.97 5.26 -0.78
CA SER A 23 -8.03 6.52 -0.04
C SER A 23 -7.49 7.65 -0.91
N GLU A 24 -8.06 8.83 -0.76
CA GLU A 24 -7.53 10.08 -1.31
C GLU A 24 -6.46 10.66 -0.38
N SER A 25 -6.59 10.41 0.93
CA SER A 25 -5.69 10.93 1.94
C SER A 25 -5.44 9.95 3.08
N TYR A 26 -4.36 10.20 3.84
CA TYR A 26 -4.08 9.48 5.09
C TYR A 26 -5.17 9.71 6.16
N ALA A 27 -5.97 10.77 6.07
CA ALA A 27 -7.03 11.07 7.03
C ALA A 27 -8.29 10.21 6.83
N ASP A 28 -8.37 9.47 5.72
CA ASP A 28 -9.55 8.67 5.38
C ASP A 28 -9.66 7.40 6.22
N VAL A 29 -8.57 7.02 6.91
CA VAL A 29 -8.52 5.87 7.81
C VAL A 29 -7.99 6.28 9.19
N ALA A 30 -8.33 5.51 10.22
CA ALA A 30 -7.83 5.75 11.57
C ALA A 30 -6.30 5.58 11.65
N GLU A 31 -5.69 6.22 12.65
CA GLU A 31 -4.27 6.02 12.95
C GLU A 31 -3.98 4.54 13.24
N GLY A 32 -2.95 4.00 12.60
CA GLY A 32 -2.59 2.59 12.66
C GLY A 32 -3.26 1.69 11.61
N GLU A 33 -4.23 2.19 10.85
CA GLU A 33 -4.91 1.43 9.81
C GLU A 33 -4.19 1.46 8.47
N LYS A 34 -4.36 0.38 7.69
CA LYS A 34 -3.80 0.23 6.35
C LYS A 34 -4.63 0.98 5.31
N LEU A 35 -3.97 1.58 4.33
CA LEU A 35 -4.62 2.26 3.21
C LEU A 35 -3.85 2.06 1.91
N ALA A 36 -4.55 2.24 0.79
CA ALA A 36 -3.94 2.31 -0.53
C ALA A 36 -4.34 3.62 -1.20
N LEU A 37 -3.37 4.37 -1.74
CA LEU A 37 -3.60 5.67 -2.36
C LEU A 37 -2.68 5.86 -3.58
N PHE A 38 -3.09 6.70 -4.53
CA PHE A 38 -2.22 7.10 -5.63
C PHE A 38 -1.40 8.32 -5.24
N ASN A 39 -0.08 8.21 -5.30
CA ASN A 39 0.79 9.35 -5.02
C ASN A 39 0.84 10.33 -6.20
N SER A 40 1.48 11.48 -6.00
CA SER A 40 1.58 12.54 -7.01
C SER A 40 2.35 12.13 -8.28
N ALA A 41 3.12 11.05 -8.22
CA ALA A 41 3.83 10.49 -9.37
C ALA A 41 2.99 9.44 -10.13
N GLY A 42 1.75 9.17 -9.71
CA GLY A 42 0.82 8.25 -10.37
C GLY A 42 1.03 6.78 -9.99
N TYR A 43 1.82 6.49 -8.96
CA TYR A 43 2.02 5.13 -8.46
C TYR A 43 1.07 4.81 -7.32
N LEU A 44 0.61 3.56 -7.28
CA LEU A 44 -0.17 3.03 -6.16
C LEU A 44 0.77 2.76 -4.97
N GLU A 45 0.47 3.38 -3.85
CA GLU A 45 1.18 3.24 -2.59
C GLU A 45 0.30 2.53 -1.57
N ILE A 46 0.87 1.60 -0.81
CA ILE A 46 0.21 0.94 0.32
C ILE A 46 0.95 1.37 1.58
N ALA A 47 0.20 1.95 2.52
CA ALA A 47 0.75 2.57 3.71
C ALA A 47 -0.04 2.20 4.98
N ILE A 48 0.49 2.63 6.12
CA ILE A 48 -0.22 2.62 7.42
C ILE A 48 -0.30 4.07 7.89
N ASN A 49 -1.51 4.54 8.23
CA ASN A 49 -1.67 5.92 8.69
C ASN A 49 -0.91 6.16 10.00
N LYS A 50 0.07 7.07 9.97
CA LYS A 50 1.00 7.38 11.07
C LYS A 50 1.67 6.14 11.68
N GLY A 51 1.76 5.05 10.92
CA GLY A 51 2.35 3.79 11.37
C GLY A 51 3.54 3.37 10.51
N ASN A 52 4.31 2.41 11.00
CA ASN A 52 5.46 1.88 10.27
C ASN A 52 5.01 0.76 9.30
N ALA A 53 4.88 1.09 8.02
CA ALA A 53 4.55 0.14 6.96
C ALA A 53 5.63 -0.94 6.73
N ALA A 54 6.88 -0.77 7.21
CA ALA A 54 7.93 -1.78 7.07
C ALA A 54 7.56 -3.11 7.76
N GLY A 55 6.78 -3.04 8.86
CA GLY A 55 6.24 -4.21 9.53
C GLY A 55 5.18 -4.96 8.71
N LEU A 56 4.44 -4.24 7.86
CA LEU A 56 3.41 -4.79 6.97
C LEU A 56 4.02 -5.67 5.87
N PHE A 57 5.22 -5.30 5.41
CA PHE A 57 5.92 -5.96 4.32
C PHE A 57 6.96 -6.99 4.78
N GLY A 58 7.05 -7.26 6.09
CA GLY A 58 7.96 -8.28 6.61
C GLY A 58 9.44 -7.95 6.37
N LEU A 59 9.76 -6.66 6.18
CA LEU A 59 11.13 -6.17 6.11
C LEU A 59 11.75 -6.23 7.51
N LYS A 60 12.09 -7.45 7.95
CA LYS A 60 12.80 -7.71 9.19
C LYS A 60 14.14 -6.98 9.12
N GLY A 61 14.30 -5.97 9.97
CA GLY A 61 15.51 -5.15 10.03
C GLY A 61 15.38 -3.82 9.29
N TYR A 62 14.28 -3.10 9.47
CA TYR A 62 14.29 -1.63 9.34
C TYR A 62 15.16 -1.02 10.46
N SER A 63 16.44 -1.39 10.49
CA SER A 63 17.47 -0.51 11.01
C SER A 63 17.47 0.70 10.08
N GLU A 64 17.73 1.88 10.63
CA GLU A 64 17.76 3.19 9.94
C GLU A 64 18.82 3.29 8.79
N LYS A 65 19.24 2.16 8.24
CA LYS A 65 20.22 1.97 7.19
C LYS A 65 19.59 1.28 5.97
N ILE A 66 18.43 1.73 5.49
CA ILE A 66 18.30 1.74 4.03
C ILE A 66 19.39 2.70 3.58
N ARG A 67 20.46 2.16 2.99
CA ARG A 67 21.49 2.97 2.34
C ARG A 67 20.73 3.96 1.45
N GLN A 68 20.89 5.27 1.70
CA GLN A 68 20.33 6.33 0.86
C GLN A 68 20.51 5.90 -0.60
N GLY A 69 19.41 5.55 -1.29
CA GLY A 69 19.43 5.10 -2.69
C GLY A 69 18.97 3.68 -3.01
N GLN A 70 18.63 2.80 -2.04
CA GLN A 70 17.98 1.51 -2.36
C GLN A 70 16.46 1.56 -2.20
N LEU A 71 15.74 1.64 -3.33
CA LEU A 71 14.30 1.44 -3.39
C LEU A 71 13.99 -0.04 -3.12
N ALA A 72 13.29 -0.33 -2.03
CA ALA A 72 12.79 -1.67 -1.75
C ALA A 72 11.48 -1.87 -2.54
N TYR A 73 11.51 -2.74 -3.54
CA TYR A 73 10.33 -3.11 -4.31
C TYR A 73 9.75 -4.42 -3.77
N GLN A 74 8.43 -4.45 -3.61
CA GLN A 74 7.69 -5.67 -3.33
C GLN A 74 6.56 -5.86 -4.33
N THR A 75 6.44 -7.08 -4.86
CA THR A 75 5.34 -7.44 -5.75
C THR A 75 4.08 -7.72 -4.93
N VAL A 76 3.01 -7.01 -5.26
CA VAL A 76 1.65 -7.27 -4.75
C VAL A 76 0.77 -7.78 -5.87
N ARG A 77 -0.21 -8.63 -5.55
CA ARG A 77 -1.18 -9.13 -6.53
C ARG A 77 -2.41 -8.25 -6.49
N VAL A 78 -2.73 -7.64 -7.63
CA VAL A 78 -3.96 -6.88 -7.81
C VAL A 78 -4.91 -7.73 -8.63
N TYR A 79 -6.04 -8.08 -8.02
CA TYR A 79 -7.12 -8.80 -8.68
C TYR A 79 -8.15 -7.79 -9.15
N PHE A 80 -8.51 -7.85 -10.43
CA PHE A 80 -9.61 -7.10 -11.00
C PHE A 80 -10.79 -8.06 -11.16
N GLN A 81 -11.95 -7.70 -10.61
CA GLN A 81 -13.20 -8.44 -10.85
C GLN A 81 -13.73 -8.19 -12.24
#